data_AF-A0AA36HNQ1-F1
#
_entry.id   AF-A0AA36HNQ1-F1
#
_cell.length_a   1.000
_cell.length_b   1.000
_cell.length_c   1.000
_cell.angle_alpha   90.00
_cell.angle_beta   90.00
_cell.angle_gamma   90.00
#
_symmetry.space_group_name_H-M   'P 1'
#
loop_
_entity.id
_entity.type
_entity.pdbx_description
1 polymer ?
#
loop_
_entity_poly.entity_id
_entity_poly.type
_entity_poly.pdbx_seq_one_letter_code
_entity_poly.pdbx_strand_id
1 'polypeptide(L)'
;MAAAYEDDKINWEKYMELIKGLDWLTYNPPQKKPEWTGRTRNFNFFTPRTPWLRGFPFCVAEGFRCYLRCKGADIKHVYISQPDEWFNQMLSSTNPDCPDWLRGVWHMYDNVANETVVTMEDAMWKNGIGYKWPFVNWTTGSSWWGSVLLGMKYSFVCALQISPDKKWISFSRDDYIYVLGPEDKMVDATGKEIPFVVGQDLLRITWTNGDPKQGIYYQYLMRKVAYKDEDGKLVKTPAYQDLLDRATRPTAAGCCCNLCLCNVSDEDYPSIYDQLDDHQLLVLNETSYPAAEPADPADLTSRPLLAKE
;
A
#
# COMPACT_ATOMS: atom_id res chain seq x y z
N MET A 1 -21.33 -5.91 7.27
CA MET A 1 -21.54 -5.10 6.06
C MET A 1 -20.86 -3.78 6.31
N ALA A 2 -20.03 -3.28 5.39
CA ALA A 2 -19.46 -1.94 5.54
C ALA A 2 -20.60 -0.91 5.51
N ALA A 3 -20.56 0.04 6.44
CA ALA A 3 -21.73 0.87 6.73
C ALA A 3 -22.13 1.78 5.56
N ALA A 4 -21.17 2.17 4.71
CA ALA A 4 -21.38 3.11 3.60
C ALA A 4 -21.54 2.46 2.21
N TYR A 5 -21.51 1.13 2.09
CA TYR A 5 -21.56 0.44 0.79
C TYR A 5 -22.94 -0.13 0.46
N GLU A 6 -23.39 0.10 -0.77
CA GLU A 6 -24.66 -0.38 -1.34
C GLU A 6 -24.37 -0.89 -2.76
N ASP A 7 -24.69 -2.16 -3.05
CA ASP A 7 -24.45 -2.81 -4.36
C ASP A 7 -23.04 -2.58 -4.94
N ASP A 8 -22.01 -2.80 -4.10
CA ASP A 8 -20.57 -2.62 -4.40
C ASP A 8 -20.14 -1.19 -4.78
N LYS A 9 -21.04 -0.22 -4.59
CA LYS A 9 -20.74 1.21 -4.72
C LYS A 9 -20.74 1.87 -3.36
N ILE A 10 -19.85 2.83 -3.19
CA ILE A 10 -19.84 3.66 -2.00
C ILE A 10 -20.95 4.71 -2.10
N ASN A 11 -21.75 4.83 -1.05
CA ASN A 11 -22.65 5.95 -0.83
C ASN A 11 -21.87 7.06 -0.09
N TRP A 12 -21.38 8.04 -0.85
CA TRP A 12 -20.55 9.11 -0.30
C TRP A 12 -21.27 9.98 0.73
N GLU A 13 -22.55 10.29 0.53
CA GLU A 13 -23.32 11.08 1.49
C GLU A 13 -23.39 10.39 2.85
N LYS A 14 -23.70 9.09 2.83
CA LYS A 14 -23.72 8.24 4.03
C LYS A 14 -22.34 8.14 4.68
N TYR A 15 -21.28 7.98 3.88
CA TYR A 15 -19.91 7.97 4.39
C TYR A 15 -19.56 9.27 5.10
N MET A 16 -19.85 10.43 4.50
CA MET A 16 -19.57 11.74 5.10
C MET A 16 -20.30 11.95 6.42
N GLU A 17 -21.56 11.52 6.51
CA GLU A 17 -22.30 11.57 7.78
C GLU A 17 -21.72 10.61 8.84
N LEU A 18 -21.21 9.44 8.44
CA LEU A 18 -20.59 8.49 9.38
C LEU A 18 -19.28 9.01 9.98
N ILE A 19 -18.47 9.72 9.19
CA ILE A 19 -17.19 10.24 9.67
C ILE A 19 -17.32 11.61 10.35
N LYS A 20 -18.47 12.27 10.26
CA LYS A 20 -18.68 13.60 10.82
C LYS A 20 -18.32 13.68 12.30
N GLY A 21 -17.40 14.58 12.64
CA GLY A 21 -16.94 14.80 14.02
C GLY A 21 -15.93 13.78 14.54
N LEU A 22 -15.49 12.82 13.71
CA LEU A 22 -14.37 11.95 14.04
C LEU A 22 -13.04 12.68 13.79
N ASP A 23 -12.02 12.33 14.58
CA ASP A 23 -10.66 12.79 14.36
C ASP A 23 -9.84 11.69 13.69
N TRP A 24 -9.74 11.75 12.36
CA TRP A 24 -8.87 10.88 11.58
C TRP A 24 -7.52 11.54 11.24
N LEU A 25 -7.32 12.81 11.60
CA LEU A 25 -6.09 13.56 11.35
C LEU A 25 -5.06 13.39 12.49
N THR A 26 -5.46 12.82 13.62
CA THR A 26 -4.49 12.21 14.54
C THR A 26 -3.87 10.98 13.86
N TYR A 27 -2.59 11.07 13.54
CA TYR A 27 -1.79 10.01 12.96
C TYR A 27 -1.17 9.16 14.06
N ASN A 28 -1.78 8.00 14.31
CA ASN A 28 -1.39 7.08 15.36
C ASN A 28 -1.58 5.64 14.89
N PRO A 29 -0.74 5.17 13.93
CA PRO A 29 -0.92 3.92 13.21
C PRO A 29 -1.08 2.73 14.18
N PRO A 30 -2.30 2.17 14.33
CA PRO A 30 -2.54 1.09 15.28
C PRO A 30 -1.65 -0.12 15.01
N GLN A 31 -1.37 -0.39 13.73
CA GLN A 31 -0.59 -1.54 13.29
C GLN A 31 0.89 -1.50 13.69
N LYS A 32 1.43 -0.36 14.12
CA LYS A 32 2.80 -0.25 14.62
C LYS A 32 2.91 -0.57 16.12
N LYS A 33 1.79 -0.79 16.82
CA LYS A 33 1.77 -0.99 18.26
C LYS A 33 1.84 -2.49 18.61
N PRO A 34 2.48 -2.86 19.75
CA PRO A 34 2.56 -4.25 20.19
C PRO A 34 1.21 -4.96 20.27
N GLU A 35 0.15 -4.24 20.68
CA GLU A 35 -1.20 -4.78 20.87
C GLU A 35 -1.82 -5.30 19.57
N TRP A 36 -1.43 -4.75 18.42
CA TRP A 36 -1.97 -5.16 17.12
C TRP A 36 -1.56 -6.58 16.73
N THR A 37 -0.33 -6.98 17.08
CA THR A 37 0.16 -8.35 16.87
C THR A 37 -0.22 -9.30 18.01
N GLY A 38 -0.53 -8.76 19.19
CA GLY A 38 -1.01 -9.52 20.35
C GLY A 38 -0.07 -10.68 20.70
N ARG A 39 -0.57 -11.92 20.61
CA ARG A 39 0.22 -13.13 20.97
C ARG A 39 1.41 -13.38 20.04
N THR A 40 1.43 -12.79 18.84
CA THR A 40 2.53 -12.96 17.88
C THR A 40 3.57 -11.84 17.95
N ARG A 41 3.45 -10.90 18.90
CA ARG A 41 4.38 -9.77 19.11
C ARG A 41 5.84 -10.14 19.10
N ASN A 42 6.19 -11.29 19.70
CA ASN A 42 7.57 -11.75 19.81
C ASN A 42 8.10 -12.45 18.56
N PHE A 43 7.29 -12.60 17.50
CA PHE A 43 7.70 -13.23 16.25
C PHE A 43 7.76 -12.20 15.14
N ASN A 44 8.90 -12.16 14.47
CA ASN A 44 9.09 -11.30 13.33
C ASN A 44 8.49 -11.93 12.06
N PHE A 45 7.16 -11.99 11.95
CA PHE A 45 6.50 -12.52 10.75
C PHE A 45 6.16 -11.43 9.72
N PHE A 46 5.88 -10.21 10.19
CA PHE A 46 5.26 -9.18 9.36
C PHE A 46 6.23 -8.08 8.94
N THR A 47 7.42 -7.96 9.54
CA THR A 47 8.34 -6.89 9.13
C THR A 47 8.86 -7.11 7.71
N PRO A 48 9.19 -6.04 6.96
CA PRO A 48 9.67 -6.16 5.59
C PRO A 48 10.89 -7.09 5.44
N ARG A 49 11.77 -7.14 6.45
CA ARG A 49 13.01 -7.93 6.44
C ARG A 49 12.93 -9.20 7.29
N THR A 50 11.74 -9.76 7.47
CA THR A 50 11.61 -11.03 8.18
C THR A 50 12.52 -12.11 7.56
N PRO A 51 13.28 -12.86 8.39
CA PRO A 51 14.06 -14.01 7.91
C PRO A 51 13.18 -15.24 7.65
N TRP A 52 11.89 -15.20 8.03
CA TRP A 52 11.01 -16.36 8.04
C TRP A 52 10.80 -16.92 6.63
N LEU A 53 11.17 -18.19 6.45
CA LEU A 53 11.05 -18.94 5.19
C LEU A 53 11.70 -18.25 3.97
N ARG A 54 12.71 -17.40 4.21
CA ARG A 54 13.46 -16.70 3.14
C ARG A 54 14.57 -17.58 2.54
N GLY A 55 15.01 -18.64 3.22
CA GLY A 55 16.18 -19.44 2.84
C GLY A 55 15.99 -20.95 2.91
N PHE A 56 16.96 -21.68 2.34
CA PHE A 56 17.03 -23.14 2.34
C PHE A 56 17.00 -23.73 3.77
N PRO A 57 16.32 -24.87 4.01
CA PRO A 57 15.67 -25.75 3.04
C PRO A 57 14.24 -25.37 2.65
N PHE A 58 13.68 -24.31 3.22
CA PHE A 58 12.29 -23.92 3.00
C PHE A 58 12.20 -22.70 2.07
N CYS A 59 12.61 -22.88 0.80
CA CYS A 59 12.50 -21.88 -0.26
C CYS A 59 11.05 -21.67 -0.75
N VAL A 60 10.07 -21.61 0.17
CA VAL A 60 8.64 -21.53 -0.16
C VAL A 60 8.34 -20.26 -0.95
N ALA A 61 9.03 -19.16 -0.61
CA ALA A 61 8.99 -17.91 -1.37
C ALA A 61 9.35 -18.11 -2.85
N GLU A 62 10.45 -18.81 -3.13
CA GLU A 62 10.86 -19.10 -4.51
C GLU A 62 9.94 -20.11 -5.19
N GLY A 63 9.43 -21.12 -4.48
CA GLY A 63 8.43 -22.03 -5.03
C GLY A 63 7.18 -21.29 -5.51
N PHE A 64 6.73 -20.32 -4.72
CA PHE A 64 5.57 -19.49 -5.07
C PHE A 64 5.86 -18.51 -6.23
N ARG A 65 7.04 -17.89 -6.26
CA ARG A 65 7.48 -17.06 -7.40
C ARG A 65 7.61 -17.89 -8.68
N CYS A 66 8.12 -19.11 -8.58
CA CYS A 66 8.21 -20.07 -9.68
C CYS A 66 6.82 -20.40 -10.22
N TYR A 67 5.85 -20.68 -9.34
CA TYR A 67 4.45 -20.88 -9.73
C TYR A 67 3.90 -19.69 -10.53
N LEU A 68 4.09 -18.45 -10.05
CA LEU A 68 3.64 -17.25 -10.76
C LEU A 68 4.36 -17.05 -12.11
N ARG A 69 5.68 -17.29 -12.17
CA ARG A 69 6.45 -17.27 -13.43
C ARG A 69 5.93 -18.29 -14.43
N CYS A 70 5.58 -19.51 -13.97
CA CYS A 70 4.94 -20.53 -14.80
C CYS A 70 3.53 -20.13 -15.29
N LYS A 71 2.91 -19.11 -14.68
CA LYS A 71 1.67 -18.47 -15.14
C LYS A 71 1.92 -17.24 -16.03
N GLY A 72 3.16 -17.02 -16.44
CA GLY A 72 3.57 -15.93 -17.34
C GLY A 72 4.00 -14.65 -16.64
N ALA A 73 4.07 -14.61 -15.31
CA ALA A 73 4.42 -13.40 -14.59
C ALA A 73 5.92 -13.09 -14.72
N ASP A 74 6.25 -11.95 -15.30
CA ASP A 74 7.62 -11.43 -15.35
C ASP A 74 7.95 -10.68 -14.06
N ILE A 75 8.24 -11.44 -13.01
CA ILE A 75 8.59 -10.90 -11.69
C ILE A 75 10.04 -10.42 -11.73
N LYS A 76 10.21 -9.09 -11.72
CA LYS A 76 11.49 -8.40 -11.56
C LYS A 76 11.90 -8.35 -10.10
N HIS A 77 13.21 -8.40 -9.89
CA HIS A 77 13.84 -8.08 -8.63
C HIS A 77 14.41 -6.67 -8.73
N VAL A 78 13.95 -5.76 -7.89
CA VAL A 78 14.36 -4.35 -7.91
C VAL A 78 14.88 -3.95 -6.53
N TYR A 79 15.62 -2.84 -6.48
CA TYR A 79 16.19 -2.31 -5.25
C TYR A 79 15.70 -0.89 -5.00
N ILE A 80 15.16 -0.62 -3.80
CA ILE A 80 14.72 0.72 -3.42
C ILE A 80 15.88 1.70 -3.42
N SER A 81 17.08 1.25 -3.05
CA SER A 81 18.34 2.00 -3.09
C SER A 81 18.78 2.42 -4.49
N GLN A 82 18.18 1.84 -5.54
CA GLN A 82 18.47 2.13 -6.95
C GLN A 82 17.17 2.29 -7.75
N PRO A 83 16.33 3.30 -7.46
CA PRO A 83 14.94 3.29 -7.91
C PRO A 83 14.72 3.88 -9.31
N ASP A 84 15.65 4.68 -9.82
CA ASP A 84 15.41 5.54 -10.99
C ASP A 84 15.00 4.78 -12.24
N GLU A 85 15.69 3.68 -12.57
CA GLU A 85 15.41 2.91 -13.79
C GLU A 85 14.00 2.32 -13.76
N TRP A 86 13.64 1.60 -12.70
CA TRP A 86 12.34 0.95 -12.62
C TRP A 86 11.21 1.90 -12.22
N PHE A 87 11.48 3.05 -11.60
CA PHE A 87 10.51 4.15 -11.49
C PHE A 87 10.15 4.70 -12.87
N ASN A 88 11.13 4.87 -13.77
CA ASN A 88 10.84 5.28 -15.14
C ASN A 88 9.98 4.25 -15.87
N GLN A 89 10.20 2.94 -15.64
CA GLN A 89 9.37 1.87 -16.19
C GLN A 89 7.95 1.84 -15.60
N MET A 90 7.80 2.04 -14.28
CA MET A 90 6.48 2.15 -13.66
C MET A 90 5.67 3.32 -14.24
N LEU A 91 6.34 4.44 -14.50
CA LEU A 91 5.74 5.68 -15.03
C LEU A 91 5.64 5.70 -16.56
N SER A 92 6.06 4.65 -17.28
CA SER A 92 5.92 4.62 -18.75
C SER A 92 4.52 4.17 -19.20
N SER A 93 3.74 3.58 -18.30
CA SER A 93 2.37 3.15 -18.55
C SER A 93 1.39 4.08 -17.85
N THR A 94 0.90 5.09 -18.57
CA THR A 94 -0.04 6.07 -18.03
C THR A 94 -1.38 6.00 -18.73
N ASN A 95 -2.45 5.89 -17.95
CA ASN A 95 -3.81 6.06 -18.44
C ASN A 95 -4.11 7.57 -18.63
N PRO A 96 -4.62 8.00 -19.80
CA PRO A 96 -4.90 9.40 -20.07
C PRO A 96 -5.94 10.01 -19.11
N ASP A 97 -6.89 9.20 -18.63
CA ASP A 97 -7.95 9.63 -17.73
C ASP A 97 -7.54 9.58 -16.24
N CYS A 98 -6.28 9.23 -15.94
CA CYS A 98 -5.75 9.30 -14.58
C CYS A 98 -5.73 10.77 -14.09
N PRO A 99 -6.35 11.08 -12.93
CA PRO A 99 -6.29 12.42 -12.37
C PRO A 99 -4.85 12.86 -12.10
N ASP A 100 -4.49 14.06 -12.56
CA ASP A 100 -3.10 14.55 -12.51
C ASP A 100 -2.51 14.55 -11.09
N TRP A 101 -3.31 14.82 -10.07
CA TRP A 101 -2.86 14.81 -8.69
C TRP A 101 -2.51 13.40 -8.17
N LEU A 102 -3.06 12.35 -8.78
CA LEU A 102 -2.72 10.94 -8.49
C LEU A 102 -1.51 10.42 -9.26
N ARG A 103 -1.03 11.18 -10.26
CA ARG A 103 0.17 10.82 -11.02
C ARG A 103 1.41 10.83 -10.14
N GLY A 104 2.22 9.79 -10.26
CA GLY A 104 3.48 9.58 -9.58
C GLY A 104 3.67 8.16 -9.06
N VAL A 105 4.84 7.93 -8.49
CA VAL A 105 5.16 6.80 -7.62
C VAL A 105 4.94 7.23 -6.18
N TRP A 106 4.20 6.42 -5.43
CA TRP A 106 3.77 6.67 -4.06
C TRP A 106 4.41 5.64 -3.13
N HIS A 107 5.14 6.11 -2.13
CA HIS A 107 5.65 5.32 -1.02
C HIS A 107 4.59 5.19 0.08
N MET A 108 4.30 3.97 0.50
CA MET A 108 3.37 3.65 1.58
C MET A 108 4.10 3.72 2.94
N TYR A 109 4.38 4.95 3.39
CA TYR A 109 5.12 5.26 4.61
C TYR A 109 4.39 4.74 5.86
N ASP A 110 5.06 3.95 6.71
CA ASP A 110 4.50 3.17 7.85
C ASP A 110 3.51 2.05 7.50
N ASN A 111 3.43 1.66 6.23
CA ASN A 111 2.73 0.43 5.88
C ASN A 111 3.52 -0.78 6.40
N VAL A 112 2.93 -1.56 7.30
CA VAL A 112 3.55 -2.79 7.83
C VAL A 112 3.28 -4.00 6.94
N ALA A 113 2.33 -3.89 6.01
CA ALA A 113 2.20 -4.85 4.92
C ALA A 113 3.49 -4.81 4.09
N ASN A 114 3.85 -5.96 3.51
CA ASN A 114 5.07 -6.09 2.70
C ASN A 114 4.89 -5.43 1.32
N GLU A 115 4.29 -4.24 1.25
CA GLU A 115 4.11 -3.41 0.06
C GLU A 115 4.75 -2.06 0.33
N THR A 116 5.54 -1.55 -0.62
CA THR A 116 6.39 -0.38 -0.34
C THR A 116 6.08 0.78 -1.27
N VAL A 117 6.05 0.56 -2.59
CA VAL A 117 5.68 1.61 -3.54
C VAL A 117 4.64 1.14 -4.54
N VAL A 118 3.85 2.09 -5.04
CA VAL A 118 2.79 1.86 -6.01
C VAL A 118 2.68 3.06 -6.94
N THR A 119 2.25 2.85 -8.19
CA THR A 119 1.65 3.94 -8.98
C THR A 119 0.17 3.67 -9.20
N MET A 120 -0.61 4.74 -9.29
CA MET A 120 -2.03 4.71 -9.65
C MET A 120 -2.25 5.13 -11.10
N GLU A 121 -1.18 5.49 -11.83
CA GLU A 121 -1.25 5.99 -13.20
C GLU A 121 -1.68 4.93 -14.21
N ASP A 122 -1.37 3.66 -13.96
CA ASP A 122 -1.69 2.54 -14.83
C ASP A 122 -3.10 1.98 -14.58
N ALA A 123 -3.86 2.50 -13.60
CA ALA A 123 -5.22 2.07 -13.38
C ALA A 123 -6.14 2.47 -14.54
N MET A 124 -7.17 1.66 -14.80
CA MET A 124 -8.19 1.96 -15.80
C MET A 124 -9.16 3.00 -15.26
N TRP A 125 -8.84 4.28 -15.45
CA TRP A 125 -9.64 5.40 -14.98
C TRP A 125 -10.78 5.75 -15.93
N LYS A 126 -11.96 6.02 -15.37
CA LYS A 126 -13.12 6.57 -16.08
C LYS A 126 -14.08 7.21 -15.08
N ASN A 127 -14.46 8.47 -15.31
CA ASN A 127 -15.46 9.19 -14.50
C ASN A 127 -15.18 9.15 -12.98
N GLY A 128 -13.91 9.25 -12.57
CA GLY A 128 -13.52 9.20 -11.15
C GLY A 128 -13.47 7.80 -10.54
N ILE A 129 -13.64 6.74 -11.34
CA ILE A 129 -13.44 5.35 -10.92
C ILE A 129 -12.20 4.79 -11.62
N GLY A 130 -11.29 4.18 -10.87
CA GLY A 130 -10.08 3.55 -11.38
C GLY A 130 -10.04 2.07 -11.02
N TYR A 131 -9.95 1.18 -12.02
CA TYR A 131 -9.71 -0.24 -11.74
C TYR A 131 -8.20 -0.51 -11.82
N LYS A 132 -7.59 -0.79 -10.67
CA LYS A 132 -6.15 -1.07 -10.58
C LYS A 132 -5.96 -2.56 -10.31
N TRP A 133 -5.11 -3.21 -11.09
CA TRP A 133 -4.63 -4.53 -10.73
C TRP A 133 -3.41 -4.38 -9.81
N PRO A 134 -3.50 -4.76 -8.53
CA PRO A 134 -2.39 -4.55 -7.59
C PRO A 134 -1.16 -5.41 -7.89
N PHE A 135 -1.27 -6.38 -8.79
CA PHE A 135 -0.15 -7.21 -9.21
C PHE A 135 0.90 -6.43 -10.00
N VAL A 136 0.46 -5.42 -10.74
CA VAL A 136 1.29 -4.64 -11.67
C VAL A 136 1.69 -3.33 -11.01
N ASN A 137 2.90 -2.82 -11.25
CA ASN A 137 3.34 -1.49 -10.82
C ASN A 137 3.10 -1.20 -9.32
N TRP A 138 3.24 -2.23 -8.49
CA TRP A 138 3.08 -2.17 -7.04
C TRP A 138 4.01 -3.19 -6.40
N THR A 139 5.03 -2.71 -5.70
CA THR A 139 6.07 -3.60 -5.18
C THR A 139 5.56 -4.43 -4.00
N THR A 140 6.19 -5.59 -3.82
CA THR A 140 6.16 -6.31 -2.55
C THR A 140 7.57 -6.67 -2.07
N GLY A 141 7.74 -6.83 -0.76
CA GLY A 141 9.02 -7.27 -0.19
C GLY A 141 9.45 -8.65 -0.71
N SER A 142 10.75 -8.92 -0.66
CA SER A 142 11.33 -10.21 -1.09
C SER A 142 11.24 -11.30 -0.01
N SER A 143 10.50 -11.08 1.06
CA SER A 143 10.23 -12.08 2.08
C SER A 143 9.26 -13.17 1.59
N TRP A 144 9.05 -14.20 2.41
CA TRP A 144 7.95 -15.15 2.19
C TRP A 144 6.61 -14.44 2.14
N TRP A 145 6.35 -13.53 3.08
CA TRP A 145 5.07 -12.85 3.16
C TRP A 145 4.82 -11.89 2.00
N GLY A 146 5.87 -11.20 1.52
CA GLY A 146 5.77 -10.41 0.30
C GLY A 146 5.53 -11.27 -0.96
N SER A 147 5.99 -12.53 -0.97
CA SER A 147 5.69 -13.47 -2.06
C SER A 147 4.24 -13.95 -2.02
N VAL A 148 3.71 -14.29 -0.83
CA VAL A 148 2.29 -14.63 -0.67
C VAL A 148 1.42 -13.45 -1.09
N LEU A 149 1.75 -12.25 -0.63
CA LEU A 149 1.01 -11.04 -0.97
C LEU A 149 1.04 -10.77 -2.48
N LEU A 150 2.17 -10.99 -3.16
CA LEU A 150 2.26 -10.88 -4.61
C LEU A 150 1.27 -11.81 -5.32
N GLY A 151 1.08 -13.05 -4.86
CA GLY A 151 0.10 -13.95 -5.49
C GLY A 151 -1.33 -13.69 -5.05
N MET A 152 -1.57 -13.13 -3.86
CA MET A 152 -2.89 -12.60 -3.55
C MET A 152 -3.25 -11.51 -4.55
N LYS A 153 -2.34 -10.54 -4.79
CA LYS A 153 -2.50 -9.45 -5.76
C LYS A 153 -2.76 -9.95 -7.19
N TYR A 154 -2.17 -11.08 -7.57
CA TYR A 154 -2.43 -11.73 -8.86
C TYR A 154 -3.91 -12.06 -9.08
N SER A 155 -4.67 -12.33 -8.00
CA SER A 155 -6.04 -12.84 -8.08
C SER A 155 -7.15 -11.79 -7.96
N PHE A 156 -6.85 -10.51 -7.72
CA PHE A 156 -7.89 -9.50 -7.57
C PHE A 156 -7.56 -8.16 -8.24
N VAL A 157 -8.61 -7.41 -8.57
CA VAL A 157 -8.57 -6.03 -9.04
C VAL A 157 -9.22 -5.17 -7.98
N CYS A 158 -8.64 -4.02 -7.65
CA CYS A 158 -9.27 -3.06 -6.75
C CYS A 158 -9.95 -1.93 -7.52
N ALA A 159 -11.09 -1.49 -7.01
CA ALA A 159 -11.84 -0.37 -7.54
C ALA A 159 -11.58 0.85 -6.66
N LEU A 160 -10.87 1.82 -7.21
CA LEU A 160 -10.66 3.15 -6.64
C LEU A 160 -11.85 4.02 -7.03
N GLN A 161 -12.62 4.51 -6.06
CA GLN A 161 -13.74 5.42 -6.31
C GLN A 161 -13.40 6.77 -5.69
N ILE A 162 -13.44 7.85 -6.48
CA ILE A 162 -13.19 9.21 -6.00
C ILE A 162 -14.51 9.84 -5.58
N SER A 163 -14.51 10.45 -4.40
CA SER A 163 -15.63 11.25 -3.87
C SER A 163 -15.92 12.48 -4.74
N PRO A 164 -17.16 13.00 -4.74
CA PRO A 164 -17.52 14.18 -5.54
C PRO A 164 -16.67 15.42 -5.26
N ASP A 165 -16.25 15.63 -4.01
CA ASP A 165 -15.39 16.73 -3.59
C ASP A 165 -13.88 16.44 -3.79
N LYS A 166 -13.55 15.24 -4.25
CA LYS A 166 -12.18 14.73 -4.48
C LYS A 166 -11.32 14.67 -3.21
N LYS A 167 -11.92 14.74 -2.02
CA LYS A 167 -11.19 14.67 -0.74
C LYS A 167 -10.96 13.24 -0.27
N TRP A 168 -11.75 12.31 -0.77
CA TRP A 168 -11.67 10.89 -0.43
C TRP A 168 -11.60 10.01 -1.67
N ILE A 169 -10.84 8.91 -1.54
CA ILE A 169 -10.82 7.79 -2.46
C ILE A 169 -11.16 6.55 -1.66
N SER A 170 -12.12 5.77 -2.11
CA SER A 170 -12.41 4.46 -1.52
C SER A 170 -11.67 3.40 -2.33
N PHE A 171 -10.99 2.48 -1.64
CA PHE A 171 -10.22 1.38 -2.22
C PHE A 171 -10.91 0.03 -2.00
N SER A 172 -11.63 -0.10 -0.90
CA SER A 172 -12.43 -1.25 -0.55
C SER A 172 -13.55 -0.83 0.40
N ARG A 173 -14.40 -1.79 0.79
CA ARG A 173 -15.45 -1.63 1.79
C ARG A 173 -14.98 -0.96 3.08
N ASP A 174 -13.75 -1.23 3.48
CA ASP A 174 -13.19 -0.80 4.76
C ASP A 174 -12.02 0.18 4.59
N ASP A 175 -11.49 0.33 3.37
CA ASP A 175 -10.25 1.06 3.07
C ASP A 175 -10.49 2.36 2.30
N TYR A 176 -9.92 3.44 2.81
CA TYR A 176 -10.09 4.80 2.33
C TYR A 176 -8.74 5.51 2.26
N ILE A 177 -8.62 6.46 1.34
CA ILE A 177 -7.48 7.36 1.19
C ILE A 177 -8.04 8.77 1.23
N TYR A 178 -7.57 9.56 2.20
CA TYR A 178 -7.88 10.96 2.36
C TYR A 178 -6.83 11.83 1.66
N VAL A 179 -7.29 12.83 0.91
CA VAL A 179 -6.45 13.78 0.18
C VAL A 179 -6.21 15.00 1.07
N LEU A 180 -5.00 15.09 1.62
CA LEU A 180 -4.61 16.17 2.53
C LEU A 180 -4.59 17.52 1.80
N GLY A 181 -5.27 18.50 2.38
CA GLY A 181 -5.42 19.87 1.91
C GLY A 181 -4.69 20.90 2.78
N PRO A 182 -4.64 22.17 2.32
CA PRO A 182 -3.95 23.26 3.04
C PRO A 182 -4.57 23.63 4.39
N GLU A 183 -5.83 23.28 4.62
CA GLU A 183 -6.55 23.50 5.87
C GLU A 183 -6.30 22.41 6.93
N ASP A 184 -5.75 21.27 6.52
CA ASP A 184 -5.57 20.12 7.38
C ASP A 184 -4.37 20.31 8.32
N LYS A 185 -4.52 19.79 9.54
CA LYS A 185 -3.45 19.72 10.53
C LYS A 185 -3.35 18.30 11.04
N MET A 186 -2.30 17.61 10.60
CA MET A 186 -2.01 16.26 11.07
C MET A 186 -1.13 16.33 12.31
N VAL A 187 -1.50 15.61 13.36
CA VAL A 187 -0.74 15.56 14.62
C VAL A 187 -0.47 14.11 14.99
N ASP A 188 0.61 13.85 15.70
CA ASP A 188 0.85 12.55 16.32
C ASP A 188 0.02 12.36 17.59
N ALA A 189 0.16 11.20 18.23
CA ALA A 189 -0.55 10.87 19.47
C ALA A 189 -0.20 11.81 20.66
N THR A 190 0.88 12.58 20.56
CA THR A 190 1.31 13.56 21.57
C THR A 190 0.81 14.97 21.25
N GLY A 191 0.13 15.15 20.12
CA GLY A 191 -0.33 16.44 19.62
C GLY A 191 0.73 17.23 18.86
N LYS A 192 1.90 16.63 18.59
CA LYS A 192 2.95 17.28 17.79
C LYS A 192 2.59 17.20 16.32
N GLU A 193 2.69 18.34 15.63
CA GLU A 193 2.40 18.43 14.21
C GLU A 193 3.33 17.55 13.37
N ILE A 194 2.74 16.80 12.43
CA ILE A 194 3.46 15.99 11.45
C ILE A 194 3.41 16.75 10.12
N PRO A 195 4.57 17.15 9.58
CA PRO A 195 4.61 17.86 8.32
C PRO A 195 4.16 16.95 7.17
N PHE A 196 3.36 17.53 6.28
CA PHE A 196 2.97 16.95 5.00
C PHE A 196 2.98 18.01 3.90
N VAL A 197 3.00 17.56 2.65
CA VAL A 197 3.03 18.39 1.44
C VAL A 197 1.71 18.18 0.69
N VAL A 198 0.91 19.24 0.60
CA VAL A 198 -0.37 19.24 -0.13
C VAL A 198 -0.18 18.74 -1.56
N GLY A 199 -1.02 17.81 -2.00
CA GLY A 199 -0.96 17.19 -3.32
C GLY A 199 0.18 16.18 -3.53
N GLN A 200 1.04 15.97 -2.53
CA GLN A 200 2.08 14.96 -2.54
C GLN A 200 1.95 13.95 -1.40
N ASP A 201 1.16 14.23 -0.37
CA ASP A 201 0.88 13.31 0.72
C ASP A 201 -0.62 13.01 0.81
N LEU A 202 -0.95 11.73 0.96
CA LEU A 202 -2.30 11.24 1.24
C LEU A 202 -2.28 10.43 2.53
N LEU A 203 -3.44 10.30 3.17
CA LEU A 203 -3.60 9.51 4.40
C LEU A 203 -4.50 8.30 4.13
N ARG A 204 -3.94 7.10 4.20
CA ARG A 204 -4.70 5.85 4.04
C ARG A 204 -5.21 5.39 5.40
N ILE A 205 -6.50 5.06 5.47
CA ILE A 205 -7.22 4.62 6.68
C ILE A 205 -8.00 3.34 6.37
N THR A 206 -7.95 2.36 7.27
CA THR A 206 -8.96 1.28 7.36
C THR A 206 -9.82 1.50 8.59
N TRP A 207 -11.13 1.52 8.43
CA TRP A 207 -12.06 1.49 9.56
C TRP A 207 -12.27 0.05 10.04
N THR A 208 -12.31 -0.16 11.35
CA THR A 208 -12.58 -1.49 11.93
C THR A 208 -13.94 -2.00 11.43
N ASN A 209 -13.94 -3.11 10.69
CA ASN A 209 -15.13 -3.69 10.06
C ASN A 209 -15.93 -2.74 9.15
N GLY A 210 -15.27 -1.72 8.58
CA GLY A 210 -15.91 -0.71 7.73
C GLY A 210 -16.84 0.25 8.47
N ASP A 211 -16.70 0.35 9.80
CA ASP A 211 -17.48 1.23 10.67
C ASP A 211 -16.57 2.26 11.35
N PRO A 212 -16.62 3.54 10.94
CA PRO A 212 -15.81 4.59 11.54
C PRO A 212 -15.96 4.73 13.06
N LYS A 213 -17.12 4.34 13.62
CA LYS A 213 -17.38 4.41 15.06
C LYS A 213 -16.61 3.35 15.87
N GLN A 214 -16.15 2.28 15.22
CA GLN A 214 -15.29 1.26 15.83
C GLN A 214 -13.81 1.64 15.80
N GLY A 215 -13.49 2.84 15.28
CA GLY A 215 -12.13 3.37 15.22
C GLY A 215 -11.32 2.86 14.03
N ILE A 216 -10.09 3.35 13.96
CA ILE A 216 -9.14 3.03 12.89
C ILE A 216 -8.45 1.69 13.21
N TYR A 217 -8.48 0.76 12.27
CA TYR A 217 -7.75 -0.51 12.35
C TYR A 217 -6.33 -0.41 11.80
N TYR A 218 -6.13 0.42 10.78
CA TYR A 218 -4.88 0.53 10.04
C TYR A 218 -4.74 1.93 9.44
N GLN A 219 -3.56 2.54 9.51
CA GLN A 219 -3.36 3.93 9.05
C GLN A 219 -1.94 4.14 8.54
N TYR A 220 -1.74 4.75 7.38
CA TYR A 220 -0.38 5.07 6.91
C TYR A 220 -0.41 6.24 5.91
N LEU A 221 0.74 6.86 5.68
CA LEU A 221 0.86 7.92 4.68
C LEU A 221 1.24 7.35 3.32
N MET A 222 0.60 7.85 2.26
CA MET A 222 1.07 7.63 0.89
C MET A 222 1.77 8.90 0.44
N ARG A 223 3.11 8.84 0.34
CA ARG A 223 3.95 9.98 -0.01
C ARG A 223 4.44 9.85 -1.45
N LYS A 224 4.13 10.81 -2.30
CA LYS A 224 4.63 10.86 -3.67
C LYS A 224 6.14 11.03 -3.61
N VAL A 225 6.90 10.08 -4.15
CA VAL A 225 8.37 10.10 -4.15
C VAL A 225 8.95 10.51 -5.49
N ALA A 226 8.25 10.23 -6.58
CA ALA A 226 8.68 10.63 -7.91
C ALA A 226 7.48 10.80 -8.85
N TYR A 227 7.66 11.59 -9.90
CA TYR A 227 6.70 11.75 -10.99
C TYR A 227 7.44 12.19 -12.27
N LYS A 228 6.72 12.25 -13.40
CA LYS A 228 7.24 12.84 -14.64
C LYS A 228 6.78 14.29 -14.77
N ASP A 229 7.69 15.20 -15.09
CA ASP A 229 7.31 16.55 -15.52
C ASP A 229 6.78 16.57 -16.96
N GLU A 230 6.45 17.76 -17.46
CA GLU A 230 5.93 17.99 -18.81
C GLU A 230 6.91 17.54 -19.92
N ASP A 231 8.22 17.53 -19.62
CA ASP A 231 9.27 17.06 -20.53
C ASP A 231 9.50 15.54 -20.44
N GLY A 232 8.74 14.84 -19.60
CA GLY A 232 8.89 13.41 -19.36
C GLY A 232 10.14 13.06 -18.54
N LYS A 233 10.75 14.02 -17.85
CA LYS A 233 11.89 13.79 -16.95
C LYS A 233 11.40 13.36 -15.57
N LEU A 234 12.14 12.44 -14.95
CA LEU A 234 11.85 12.00 -13.59
C LEU A 234 12.18 13.13 -12.59
N VAL A 235 11.15 13.64 -11.92
CA VAL A 235 11.27 14.59 -10.82
C VAL A 235 11.13 13.84 -9.50
N LYS A 236 12.04 14.11 -8.56
CA LYS A 236 12.10 13.50 -7.23
C LYS A 236 11.58 14.50 -6.20
N THR A 237 10.71 14.05 -5.30
CA THR A 237 10.21 14.89 -4.21
C THR A 237 11.12 14.77 -2.97
N PRO A 238 10.94 15.59 -1.92
CA PRO A 238 11.66 15.40 -0.66
C PRO A 238 11.47 14.01 -0.04
N ALA A 239 10.30 13.39 -0.21
CA ALA A 239 10.01 12.05 0.31
C ALA A 239 10.83 10.94 -0.37
N TYR A 240 11.43 11.22 -1.53
CA TYR A 240 12.33 10.28 -2.21
C TYR A 240 13.56 9.97 -1.36
N GLN A 241 14.18 10.98 -0.74
CA GLN A 241 15.37 10.74 0.09
C GLN A 241 15.02 9.95 1.35
N ASP A 242 13.88 10.23 1.98
CA ASP A 242 13.40 9.45 3.12
C ASP A 242 13.17 7.97 2.75
N LEU A 243 12.61 7.69 1.56
CA LEU A 243 12.47 6.33 1.04
C LEU A 243 13.84 5.63 0.93
N LEU A 244 14.85 6.30 0.35
CA LEU A 244 16.21 5.75 0.23
C LEU A 244 16.85 5.49 1.59
N ASP A 245 16.75 6.46 2.50
CA ASP A 245 17.33 6.36 3.83
C ASP A 245 16.74 5.15 4.56
N ARG A 246 15.42 4.97 4.52
CA ARG A 246 14.72 3.82 5.13
C ARG A 246 15.11 2.47 4.52
N ALA A 247 15.42 2.41 3.23
CA ALA A 247 15.92 1.20 2.59
C ALA A 247 17.34 0.82 3.05
N THR A 248 18.15 1.80 3.46
CA THR A 248 19.52 1.58 3.95
C THR A 248 19.65 1.45 5.46
N ARG A 249 18.59 1.75 6.23
CA ARG A 249 18.62 1.63 7.69
C ARG A 249 19.02 0.22 8.12
N PRO A 250 19.78 0.06 9.22
CA PRO A 250 20.08 -1.26 9.75
C PRO A 250 18.79 -1.96 10.17
N THR A 251 18.76 -3.28 10.04
CA THR A 251 17.63 -4.09 10.53
C THR A 251 17.62 -4.02 12.06
N ALA A 252 16.44 -3.83 12.66
CA ALA A 252 16.29 -3.92 14.10
C ALA A 252 16.86 -5.24 14.62
N ALA A 253 17.61 -5.18 15.73
CA ALA A 253 18.33 -6.33 16.25
C ALA A 253 17.39 -7.21 17.09
N GLY A 254 16.71 -8.17 16.47
CA GLY A 254 16.07 -9.29 17.16
C GLY A 254 17.06 -10.41 17.54
N CYS A 255 16.60 -11.40 18.29
CA CYS A 255 17.36 -12.61 18.57
C CYS A 255 17.03 -13.73 17.56
N CYS A 256 17.80 -14.84 17.58
CA CYS A 256 17.62 -15.99 16.68
C CYS A 256 17.61 -15.59 15.19
N CYS A 257 18.67 -14.89 14.73
CA CYS A 257 18.76 -14.35 13.37
C CYS A 257 17.60 -13.42 12.99
N ASN A 258 17.10 -12.65 13.97
CA ASN A 258 15.97 -11.72 13.83
C ASN A 258 14.59 -12.37 13.64
N LEU A 259 14.44 -13.67 13.90
CA LEU A 259 13.13 -14.34 13.90
C LEU A 259 12.31 -13.97 15.14
N CYS A 260 12.99 -13.74 16.26
CA CYS A 260 12.37 -13.45 17.54
C CYS A 260 12.65 -12.00 17.97
N LEU A 261 11.62 -11.32 18.47
CA LEU A 261 11.66 -9.91 18.90
C LEU A 261 11.52 -9.77 20.43
N CYS A 262 11.76 -10.86 21.19
CA CYS A 262 11.59 -10.84 22.65
C CYS A 262 12.56 -9.90 23.38
N ASN A 263 13.64 -9.47 22.73
CA ASN A 263 14.60 -8.49 23.25
C ASN A 263 14.29 -7.04 22.83
N VAL A 264 13.30 -6.81 21.97
CA VAL A 264 12.82 -5.46 21.60
C VAL A 264 11.84 -5.01 22.68
N SER A 265 11.99 -3.80 23.20
CA SER A 265 11.06 -3.22 24.18
C SER A 265 9.74 -2.82 23.49
N ASP A 266 8.66 -2.61 24.26
CA ASP A 266 7.41 -2.10 23.68
C ASP A 266 7.54 -0.66 23.16
N GLU A 267 8.42 0.14 23.78
CA GLU A 267 8.77 1.49 23.34
C GLU A 267 9.50 1.48 21.99
N ASP A 268 10.42 0.53 21.80
CA ASP A 268 11.19 0.38 20.56
C ASP A 268 10.44 -0.40 19.47
N TYR A 269 9.34 -1.09 19.81
CA TYR A 269 8.62 -1.96 18.88
C TYR A 269 8.19 -1.25 17.59
N PRO A 270 7.67 -0.01 17.60
CA PRO A 270 7.32 0.69 16.36
C PRO A 270 8.50 0.84 15.38
N SER A 271 9.73 0.95 15.89
CA SER A 271 10.93 1.18 15.08
C SER A 271 11.27 -0.02 14.18
N ILE A 272 10.78 -1.23 14.47
CA ILE A 272 11.02 -2.41 13.65
C ILE A 272 10.37 -2.31 12.26
N TYR A 273 9.42 -1.38 12.08
CA TYR A 273 8.75 -1.10 10.82
C TYR A 273 9.35 0.11 10.09
N ASP A 274 10.33 0.79 10.70
CA ASP A 274 10.95 1.97 10.10
C ASP A 274 11.90 1.59 8.97
N GLN A 275 12.51 0.40 8.99
CA GLN A 275 13.30 -0.10 7.87
C GLN A 275 12.43 -0.75 6.78
N LEU A 276 12.85 -0.57 5.53
CA LEU A 276 12.24 -1.23 4.36
C LEU A 276 13.12 -2.40 3.90
N ASP A 277 12.52 -3.42 3.29
CA ASP A 277 13.31 -4.40 2.52
C ASP A 277 13.83 -3.69 1.28
N ASP A 278 15.15 -3.55 1.15
CA ASP A 278 15.72 -2.91 -0.03
C ASP A 278 15.41 -3.73 -1.28
N HIS A 279 15.39 -5.07 -1.13
CA HIS A 279 15.08 -5.99 -2.21
C HIS A 279 13.56 -6.19 -2.36
N GLN A 280 13.02 -5.77 -3.49
CA GLN A 280 11.59 -5.82 -3.79
C GLN A 280 11.31 -6.71 -4.99
N LEU A 281 10.08 -7.19 -5.07
CA LEU A 281 9.47 -7.87 -6.20
C LEU A 281 8.55 -6.88 -6.92
N LEU A 282 8.63 -6.85 -8.24
CA LEU A 282 7.83 -5.96 -9.08
C LEU A 282 7.41 -6.69 -10.36
N VAL A 283 6.17 -6.52 -10.77
CA VAL A 283 5.73 -6.87 -12.12
C VAL A 283 5.39 -5.56 -12.82
N LEU A 284 6.03 -5.30 -13.96
CA LEU A 284 5.83 -4.09 -14.74
C LEU A 284 4.70 -4.28 -15.75
N ASN A 285 4.11 -3.17 -16.19
CA ASN A 285 3.11 -3.17 -17.27
C ASN A 285 3.77 -3.20 -18.66
N GLU A 286 4.64 -4.18 -18.94
CA GLU A 286 5.43 -4.21 -20.20
C GLU A 286 4.87 -5.17 -21.25
N THR A 287 3.93 -6.04 -20.88
CA THR A 287 3.45 -7.09 -21.77
C THR A 287 1.97 -7.34 -21.56
N SER A 288 1.28 -7.44 -22.69
CA SER A 288 0.07 -8.19 -23.03
C SER A 288 -0.28 -9.40 -22.15
N TYR A 289 -0.40 -9.24 -20.83
CA TYR A 289 -1.53 -9.86 -20.18
C TYR A 289 -2.74 -9.35 -20.95
N PRO A 290 -3.71 -10.19 -21.33
CA PRO A 290 -5.00 -9.63 -21.67
C PRO A 290 -5.27 -8.70 -20.51
N ALA A 291 -5.27 -7.37 -20.75
CA ALA A 291 -6.04 -6.45 -19.95
C ALA A 291 -7.33 -7.22 -19.88
N ALA A 292 -7.59 -7.92 -18.77
CA ALA A 292 -8.68 -8.87 -18.69
C ALA A 292 -9.81 -8.02 -19.21
N GLU A 293 -10.31 -8.28 -20.43
CA GLU A 293 -11.31 -7.42 -21.04
C GLU A 293 -12.28 -7.28 -19.91
N PRO A 294 -12.43 -6.08 -19.31
CA PRO A 294 -12.92 -5.98 -17.96
C PRO A 294 -14.20 -6.75 -18.03
N ALA A 295 -14.21 -7.92 -17.38
CA ALA A 295 -15.36 -8.79 -17.38
C ALA A 295 -16.45 -7.79 -17.05
N ASP A 296 -17.39 -7.57 -17.98
CA ASP A 296 -18.31 -6.41 -18.05
C ASP A 296 -18.42 -5.78 -16.67
N PRO A 297 -18.24 -4.48 -16.38
CA PRO A 297 -18.29 -3.98 -15.00
C PRO A 297 -19.37 -4.61 -14.07
N ALA A 298 -20.49 -5.12 -14.62
CA ALA A 298 -21.43 -6.07 -14.01
C ALA A 298 -20.91 -7.48 -13.58
N ASP A 299 -20.02 -8.12 -14.34
CA ASP A 299 -19.31 -9.37 -14.11
C ASP A 299 -18.08 -9.24 -13.16
N LEU A 300 -17.48 -8.04 -13.02
CA LEU A 300 -16.51 -7.80 -11.93
C LEU A 300 -17.18 -7.74 -10.55
N THR A 301 -18.46 -7.35 -10.48
CA THR A 301 -19.30 -7.48 -9.27
C THR A 301 -19.88 -8.88 -9.08
N SER A 302 -19.85 -9.74 -10.11
CA SER A 302 -20.39 -11.11 -10.03
C SER A 302 -19.40 -12.11 -9.43
N ARG A 303 -18.10 -11.80 -9.43
CA ARG A 303 -17.11 -12.61 -8.71
C ARG A 303 -17.38 -12.43 -7.21
N PRO A 304 -17.84 -13.47 -6.49
CA PRO A 304 -18.03 -13.35 -5.06
C PRO A 304 -16.69 -12.93 -4.48
N LEU A 305 -16.64 -11.75 -3.86
CA LEU A 305 -15.62 -11.40 -2.87
C LEU A 305 -15.50 -12.63 -1.99
N LEU A 306 -14.39 -13.38 -2.14
CA LEU A 306 -14.15 -14.68 -1.53
C LEU A 306 -14.92 -14.78 -0.23
N ALA A 307 -16.06 -15.47 -0.31
CA ALA A 307 -16.90 -15.70 0.85
C ALA A 307 -15.98 -16.42 1.83
N LYS A 308 -15.85 -15.84 3.01
CA LYS A 308 -15.18 -16.48 4.14
C LYS A 308 -15.74 -17.90 4.27
N GLU A 309 -14.91 -18.89 4.00
CA GLU A 309 -14.95 -20.15 4.75
C GLU A 309 -14.27 -19.93 6.11
#